data_AF-A0AAJ0D4P0-F1
#
_entry.id   AF-A0AAJ0D4P0-F1
#
_cell.length_a   1.000
_cell.length_b   1.000
_cell.length_c   1.000
_cell.angle_alpha   90.00
_cell.angle_beta   90.00
_cell.angle_gamma   90.00
#
_symmetry.space_group_name_H-M   'P 1'
#
loop_
_entity.id
_entity.type
_entity.pdbx_description
1 polymer ?
#
loop_
_entity_poly.entity_id
_entity_poly.type
_entity_poly.pdbx_seq_one_letter_code
_entity_poly.pdbx_strand_id
1 'polypeptide(L)'
;MTSSDRGGDLQALMKATGHAIRHGELHARNKTASRHIEILREHGIAISATQTMVDVYAELAKPDTTGGIVVILERPSTAERTRYGGGHRSVVSKTKTLRKVAELISLCTNGALKIWDVTILDAFPLQPYDDFDDRDPRKSSRLLSKLLAAKQPDIVLSCFRAGEHEGFIRLLQHPGVGHESNSRSYPLEIRNIQHNFKKIDAFHPMFASYHADEDCFSQLLELQFAKAFGECYGTWREESWMVELRQKARACKAGMNDERVTSSTPAASSNDHQVQQLASQIANMSLSNATPASRLTGITIGADDLALHIPQRFIERARPMQCRTGPRTVLGVRI
;
A
#
# COMPACT_ATOMS: atom_id res chain seq x y z
N MET A 1 17.04 -14.97 23.46
CA MET A 1 17.75 -14.50 22.24
C MET A 1 17.92 -13.00 22.35
N THR A 2 19.16 -12.54 22.28
CA THR A 2 19.48 -11.10 22.34
C THR A 2 19.20 -10.43 21.00
N SER A 3 19.16 -9.10 20.95
CA SER A 3 19.07 -8.32 19.69
C SER A 3 20.12 -8.76 18.66
N SER A 4 21.30 -9.18 19.14
CA SER A 4 22.42 -9.63 18.31
C SER A 4 22.15 -10.95 17.58
N ASP A 5 21.37 -11.86 18.15
CA ASP A 5 21.11 -13.18 17.54
C ASP A 5 20.21 -13.05 16.30
N ARG A 6 19.23 -12.13 16.35
CA ARG A 6 18.23 -11.94 15.27
C ARG A 6 18.84 -11.42 13.98
N GLY A 7 19.89 -10.59 14.09
CA GLY A 7 20.62 -10.09 12.92
C GLY A 7 21.32 -11.20 12.16
N GLY A 8 21.82 -12.23 12.87
CA GLY A 8 22.42 -13.41 12.27
C GLY A 8 21.41 -14.24 11.49
N ASP A 9 20.24 -14.50 12.09
CA ASP A 9 19.18 -15.31 11.47
C ASP A 9 18.62 -14.67 10.20
N LEU A 10 18.33 -13.35 10.24
CA LEU A 10 17.87 -12.62 9.05
C LEU A 10 18.93 -12.63 7.93
N GLN A 11 20.21 -12.45 8.28
CA GLN A 11 21.29 -12.48 7.30
C GLN A 11 21.47 -13.88 6.68
N ALA A 12 21.31 -14.95 7.47
CA ALA A 12 21.34 -16.33 6.98
C ALA A 12 20.23 -16.58 5.95
N LEU A 13 19.01 -16.11 6.23
CA LEU A 13 17.88 -16.19 5.30
C LEU A 13 18.15 -15.44 3.99
N MET A 14 18.69 -14.22 4.06
CA MET A 14 19.01 -13.42 2.87
C MET A 14 20.11 -14.09 2.03
N LYS A 15 21.11 -14.69 2.68
CA LYS A 15 22.18 -15.47 2.01
C LYS A 15 21.60 -16.69 1.30
N ALA A 16 20.76 -17.48 1.96
CA ALA A 16 20.10 -18.64 1.37
C ALA A 16 19.24 -18.26 0.17
N THR A 17 18.45 -17.19 0.31
CA THR A 17 17.61 -16.65 -0.79
C THR A 17 18.47 -16.21 -1.98
N GLY A 18 19.54 -15.46 -1.76
CA GLY A 18 20.44 -15.04 -2.83
C GLY A 18 21.16 -16.22 -3.51
N HIS A 19 21.48 -17.28 -2.76
CA HIS A 19 22.02 -18.52 -3.33
C HIS A 19 21.00 -19.20 -4.25
N ALA A 20 19.78 -19.44 -3.77
CA ALA A 20 18.71 -20.07 -4.55
C ALA A 20 18.40 -19.31 -5.85
N ILE A 21 18.42 -17.97 -5.82
CA ILE A 21 18.23 -17.13 -7.00
C ILE A 21 19.34 -17.36 -8.05
N ARG A 22 20.61 -17.34 -7.61
CA ARG A 22 21.77 -17.47 -8.52
C ARG A 22 21.90 -18.85 -9.14
N HIS A 23 21.56 -19.89 -8.39
CA HIS A 23 21.68 -21.27 -8.84
C HIS A 23 20.40 -21.80 -9.49
N GLY A 24 19.37 -20.96 -9.60
CA GLY A 24 18.12 -21.27 -10.33
C GLY A 24 17.36 -22.45 -9.74
N GLU A 25 17.65 -22.83 -8.49
CA GLU A 25 17.32 -24.15 -7.96
C GLU A 25 15.82 -24.41 -7.83
N LEU A 26 14.98 -23.37 -7.86
CA LEU A 26 13.59 -23.53 -7.42
C LEU A 26 12.49 -23.02 -8.37
N HIS A 27 12.70 -22.08 -9.29
CA HIS A 27 11.59 -21.49 -10.05
C HIS A 27 11.94 -21.06 -11.50
N ALA A 28 12.39 -22.01 -12.33
CA ALA A 28 12.29 -21.84 -13.78
C ALA A 28 10.83 -22.09 -14.24
N ARG A 29 9.88 -21.22 -13.86
CA ARG A 29 8.60 -21.17 -14.59
C ARG A 29 8.90 -20.75 -16.03
N ASN A 30 8.16 -21.31 -16.98
CA ASN A 30 8.18 -20.88 -18.38
C ASN A 30 7.71 -19.42 -18.44
N LYS A 31 8.65 -18.47 -18.33
CA LYS A 31 8.40 -17.05 -18.47
C LYS A 31 7.97 -16.80 -19.92
N THR A 32 6.74 -16.35 -20.10
CA THR A 32 6.22 -15.93 -21.41
C THR A 32 6.19 -14.42 -21.49
N ALA A 33 6.13 -13.86 -22.70
CA ALA A 33 5.91 -12.43 -22.87
C ALA A 33 4.60 -11.99 -22.18
N SER A 34 4.59 -10.79 -21.60
CA SER A 34 3.43 -10.22 -20.90
C SER A 34 3.11 -8.82 -21.43
N ARG A 35 1.81 -8.53 -21.58
CA ARG A 35 1.30 -7.25 -22.12
C ARG A 35 1.11 -6.15 -21.06
N HIS A 36 1.50 -6.36 -19.81
CA HIS A 36 1.25 -5.40 -18.73
C HIS A 36 1.88 -4.01 -18.99
N ILE A 37 3.06 -3.96 -19.63
CA ILE A 37 3.70 -2.69 -20.00
C ILE A 37 2.90 -1.96 -21.10
N GLU A 38 2.37 -2.68 -22.07
CA GLU A 38 1.51 -2.13 -23.12
C GLU A 38 0.24 -1.52 -22.53
N ILE A 39 -0.44 -2.27 -21.63
CA ILE A 39 -1.63 -1.78 -20.91
C ILE A 39 -1.32 -0.49 -20.13
N LEU A 40 -0.15 -0.41 -19.50
CA LEU A 40 0.28 0.77 -18.76
C LEU A 40 0.50 1.98 -19.69
N ARG A 41 1.10 1.76 -20.87
CA ARG A 41 1.31 2.80 -21.89
C ARG A 41 0.00 3.29 -22.49
N GLU A 42 -0.90 2.38 -22.86
CA GLU A 42 -2.24 2.71 -23.34
C GLU A 42 -3.00 3.57 -22.33
N HIS A 43 -2.91 3.21 -21.05
CA HIS A 43 -3.52 4.02 -19.98
C HIS A 43 -2.90 5.41 -19.90
N GLY A 44 -1.56 5.51 -19.93
CA GLY A 44 -0.86 6.79 -19.92
C GLY A 44 -1.29 7.73 -21.04
N ILE A 45 -1.46 7.21 -22.25
CA ILE A 45 -1.99 7.95 -23.40
C ILE A 45 -3.43 8.41 -23.12
N ALA A 46 -4.28 7.51 -22.61
CA ALA A 46 -5.69 7.81 -22.36
C ALA A 46 -5.93 8.90 -21.31
N ILE A 47 -4.99 9.09 -20.37
CA ILE A 47 -5.05 10.16 -19.36
C ILE A 47 -4.17 11.36 -19.70
N SER A 48 -3.60 11.41 -20.91
CA SER A 48 -2.67 12.47 -21.34
C SER A 48 -1.47 12.66 -20.40
N ALA A 49 -0.97 11.57 -19.82
CA ALA A 49 0.26 11.60 -19.03
C ALA A 49 1.45 11.97 -19.94
N THR A 50 2.46 12.63 -19.37
CA THR A 50 3.65 13.00 -20.15
C THR A 50 4.39 11.74 -20.60
N GLN A 51 4.90 11.73 -21.84
CA GLN A 51 5.62 10.58 -22.40
C GLN A 51 6.78 10.15 -21.50
N THR A 52 7.51 11.11 -20.92
CA THR A 52 8.61 10.83 -20.00
C THR A 52 8.17 10.10 -18.73
N MET A 53 6.99 10.43 -18.18
CA MET A 53 6.45 9.71 -17.04
C MET A 53 6.05 8.29 -17.45
N VAL A 54 5.37 8.13 -18.59
CA VAL A 54 4.98 6.83 -19.13
C VAL A 54 6.20 5.93 -19.36
N ASP A 55 7.27 6.45 -19.93
CA ASP A 55 8.50 5.70 -20.18
C ASP A 55 9.17 5.25 -18.88
N VAL A 56 9.22 6.13 -17.87
CA VAL A 56 9.78 5.76 -16.55
C VAL A 56 8.98 4.66 -15.89
N TYR A 57 7.64 4.75 -15.93
CA TYR A 57 6.77 3.73 -15.36
C TYR A 57 6.82 2.42 -16.13
N ALA A 58 6.95 2.47 -17.46
CA ALA A 58 7.16 1.29 -18.29
C ALA A 58 8.49 0.58 -17.94
N GLU A 59 9.56 1.34 -17.69
CA GLU A 59 10.84 0.78 -17.24
C GLU A 59 10.78 0.19 -15.83
N LEU A 60 10.07 0.84 -14.91
CA LEU A 60 9.83 0.31 -13.56
C LEU A 60 8.94 -0.95 -13.56
N ALA A 61 8.05 -1.07 -14.55
CA ALA A 61 7.15 -2.22 -14.68
C ALA A 61 7.85 -3.48 -15.23
N LYS A 62 9.07 -3.36 -15.79
CA LYS A 62 9.86 -4.51 -16.26
C LYS A 62 10.15 -5.52 -15.12
N PRO A 63 10.42 -6.79 -15.45
CA PRO A 63 10.55 -7.39 -16.78
C PRO A 63 9.19 -7.59 -17.49
N ASP A 64 9.22 -7.56 -18.83
CA ASP A 64 8.08 -7.74 -19.75
C ASP A 64 7.63 -9.21 -19.91
N THR A 65 7.80 -10.00 -18.85
CA THR A 65 7.46 -11.42 -18.81
C THR A 65 6.39 -11.70 -17.76
N THR A 66 5.75 -12.86 -17.81
CA THR A 66 4.85 -13.33 -16.75
C THR A 66 5.61 -13.81 -15.50
N GLY A 67 4.93 -13.93 -14.36
CA GLY A 67 5.51 -14.46 -13.11
C GLY A 67 6.34 -13.45 -12.32
N GLY A 68 7.13 -13.93 -11.39
CA GLY A 68 8.03 -13.14 -10.55
C GLY A 68 7.31 -12.35 -9.45
N ILE A 69 7.99 -11.31 -8.97
CA ILE A 69 7.53 -10.49 -7.85
C ILE A 69 7.07 -9.14 -8.39
N VAL A 70 5.92 -8.68 -7.91
CA VAL A 70 5.43 -7.31 -8.11
C VAL A 70 5.42 -6.59 -6.77
N VAL A 71 6.13 -5.46 -6.68
CA VAL A 71 6.05 -4.53 -5.54
C VAL A 71 5.04 -3.45 -5.89
N ILE A 72 4.02 -3.30 -5.06
CA ILE A 72 2.97 -2.29 -5.24
C ILE A 72 3.17 -1.17 -4.23
N LEU A 73 3.51 0.02 -4.69
CA LEU A 73 3.52 1.26 -3.92
C LEU A 73 2.16 1.96 -4.05
N GLU A 74 1.97 3.08 -3.35
CA GLU A 74 0.67 3.75 -3.38
C GLU A 74 0.45 4.51 -4.69
N ARG A 75 1.25 5.53 -4.94
CA ARG A 75 1.11 6.45 -6.09
C ARG A 75 2.38 7.30 -6.27
N PRO A 76 2.56 7.94 -7.44
CA PRO A 76 3.67 8.86 -7.68
C PRO A 76 3.60 10.07 -6.74
N SER A 77 4.76 10.59 -6.31
CA SER A 77 4.79 11.88 -5.62
C SER A 77 4.67 13.04 -6.62
N THR A 78 3.98 14.10 -6.23
CA THR A 78 3.81 15.30 -7.06
C THR A 78 5.11 16.08 -7.22
N ALA A 79 5.93 16.08 -6.16
CA ALA A 79 7.27 16.64 -6.13
C ALA A 79 8.25 15.95 -7.11
N GLU A 80 7.83 14.84 -7.72
CA GLU A 80 8.64 14.07 -8.66
C GLU A 80 8.34 14.38 -10.13
N ARG A 81 7.30 15.17 -10.44
CA ARG A 81 6.98 15.58 -11.82
C ARG A 81 8.17 16.20 -12.54
N THR A 82 8.98 16.99 -11.83
CA THR A 82 10.19 17.64 -12.39
C THR A 82 11.39 16.71 -12.55
N ARG A 83 11.32 15.48 -12.01
CA ARG A 83 12.46 14.54 -11.96
C ARG A 83 12.45 13.51 -13.08
N TYR A 84 11.34 13.37 -13.80
CA TYR A 84 11.21 12.40 -14.88
C TYR A 84 12.12 12.71 -16.08
N GLY A 85 12.50 13.97 -16.29
CA GLY A 85 13.39 14.39 -17.40
C GLY A 85 14.77 13.71 -17.46
N GLY A 86 15.23 13.10 -16.36
CA GLY A 86 16.48 12.34 -16.32
C GLY A 86 16.34 10.84 -16.63
N GLY A 87 15.14 10.38 -16.99
CA GLY A 87 14.83 8.96 -17.21
C GLY A 87 14.78 8.12 -15.93
N HIS A 88 14.53 6.82 -16.09
CA HIS A 88 14.19 5.89 -14.99
C HIS A 88 15.28 5.80 -13.92
N ARG A 89 16.56 5.79 -14.31
CA ARG A 89 17.69 5.75 -13.35
C ARG A 89 17.76 7.00 -12.49
N SER A 90 17.51 8.18 -13.08
CA SER A 90 17.50 9.43 -12.34
C SER A 90 16.34 9.51 -11.36
N VAL A 91 15.18 8.97 -11.75
CA VAL A 91 13.99 8.91 -10.89
C VAL A 91 14.26 7.99 -9.71
N VAL A 92 14.74 6.76 -9.93
CA VAL A 92 15.09 5.84 -8.83
C VAL A 92 16.12 6.45 -7.88
N SER A 93 17.16 7.12 -8.40
CA SER A 93 18.19 7.71 -7.54
C SER A 93 17.69 8.92 -6.76
N LYS A 94 16.77 9.74 -7.31
CA LYS A 94 16.26 10.96 -6.66
C LYS A 94 15.05 10.72 -5.76
N THR A 95 14.31 9.64 -5.98
CA THR A 95 13.12 9.28 -5.19
C THR A 95 13.50 8.45 -3.99
N LYS A 96 13.27 8.98 -2.77
CA LYS A 96 13.64 8.32 -1.51
C LYS A 96 13.01 6.93 -1.39
N THR A 97 11.72 6.79 -1.74
CA THR A 97 11.00 5.51 -1.70
C THR A 97 11.63 4.47 -2.62
N LEU A 98 11.83 4.80 -3.90
CA LEU A 98 12.41 3.89 -4.91
C LEU A 98 13.85 3.53 -4.61
N ARG A 99 14.65 4.48 -4.09
CA ARG A 99 16.00 4.19 -3.60
C ARG A 99 15.96 3.16 -2.46
N LYS A 100 15.07 3.36 -1.49
CA LYS A 100 14.91 2.42 -0.37
C LYS A 100 14.41 1.06 -0.83
N VAL A 101 13.49 1.00 -1.80
CA VAL A 101 13.07 -0.25 -2.43
C VAL A 101 14.25 -0.94 -3.12
N ALA A 102 15.07 -0.21 -3.89
CA ALA A 102 16.25 -0.78 -4.53
C ALA A 102 17.25 -1.35 -3.50
N GLU A 103 17.49 -0.63 -2.40
CA GLU A 103 18.31 -1.10 -1.28
C GLU A 103 17.75 -2.38 -0.66
N LEU A 104 16.45 -2.43 -0.38
CA LEU A 104 15.78 -3.60 0.22
C LEU A 104 15.81 -4.82 -0.71
N ILE A 105 15.60 -4.64 -2.02
CA ILE A 105 15.72 -5.71 -3.02
C ILE A 105 17.15 -6.27 -3.00
N SER A 106 18.15 -5.40 -3.09
CA SER A 106 19.56 -5.79 -3.09
C SER A 106 19.93 -6.49 -1.78
N LEU A 107 19.52 -5.95 -0.63
CA LEU A 107 19.80 -6.53 0.68
C LEU A 107 19.15 -7.91 0.84
N CYS A 108 17.85 -8.02 0.61
CA CYS A 108 17.07 -9.22 0.89
C CYS A 108 17.40 -10.38 -0.07
N THR A 109 17.99 -10.07 -1.22
CA THR A 109 18.43 -11.06 -2.21
C THR A 109 19.94 -11.27 -2.18
N ASN A 110 20.65 -10.70 -1.21
CA ASN A 110 22.11 -10.75 -1.10
C ASN A 110 22.80 -10.39 -2.45
N GLY A 111 22.35 -9.29 -3.03
CA GLY A 111 22.79 -8.71 -4.29
C GLY A 111 22.41 -9.48 -5.55
N ALA A 112 21.62 -10.56 -5.44
CA ALA A 112 21.25 -11.39 -6.59
C ALA A 112 20.28 -10.69 -7.54
N LEU A 113 19.41 -9.82 -7.02
CA LEU A 113 18.47 -9.01 -7.80
C LEU A 113 18.71 -7.51 -7.59
N LYS A 114 18.34 -6.74 -8.60
CA LYS A 114 18.25 -5.29 -8.59
C LYS A 114 16.80 -4.87 -8.80
N ILE A 115 16.52 -3.58 -8.64
CA ILE A 115 15.18 -3.03 -8.87
C ILE A 115 14.62 -3.31 -10.27
N TRP A 116 15.48 -3.51 -11.28
CA TRP A 116 15.08 -3.80 -12.66
C TRP A 116 14.68 -5.25 -12.90
N ASP A 117 14.98 -6.14 -11.94
CA ASP A 117 14.63 -7.55 -12.00
C ASP A 117 13.25 -7.83 -11.33
N VAL A 118 12.64 -6.78 -10.77
CA VAL A 118 11.39 -6.84 -10.02
C VAL A 118 10.43 -5.78 -10.57
N THR A 119 9.19 -6.17 -10.85
CA THR A 119 8.18 -5.23 -11.35
C THR A 119 7.71 -4.31 -10.24
N ILE A 120 7.84 -3.00 -10.43
CA ILE A 120 7.33 -1.97 -9.52
C ILE A 120 6.09 -1.34 -10.15
N LEU A 121 4.95 -1.39 -9.43
CA LEU A 121 3.70 -0.75 -9.82
C LEU A 121 3.21 0.16 -8.69
N ASP A 122 2.30 1.06 -9.02
CA ASP A 122 1.52 1.81 -8.05
C ASP A 122 0.09 1.28 -7.99
N ALA A 123 -0.57 1.44 -6.85
CA ALA A 123 -2.00 1.21 -6.72
C ALA A 123 -2.81 2.22 -7.56
N PHE A 124 -2.26 3.42 -7.75
CA PHE A 124 -2.77 4.47 -8.63
C PHE A 124 -1.69 4.87 -9.67
N PRO A 125 -1.47 4.03 -10.71
CA PRO A 125 -0.43 4.28 -11.70
C PRO A 125 -0.61 5.62 -12.41
N LEU A 126 0.48 6.38 -12.57
CA LEU A 126 0.51 7.65 -13.30
C LEU A 126 -0.39 8.76 -12.72
N GLN A 127 -0.87 8.61 -11.47
CA GLN A 127 -1.80 9.53 -10.82
C GLN A 127 -1.21 10.16 -9.54
N PRO A 128 -0.45 11.26 -9.64
CA PRO A 128 0.13 11.93 -8.48
C PRO A 128 -0.94 12.62 -7.62
N TYR A 129 -0.62 12.89 -6.34
CA TYR A 129 -1.57 13.41 -5.33
C TYR A 129 -2.37 14.66 -5.75
N ASP A 130 -1.78 15.63 -6.44
CA ASP A 130 -2.40 16.95 -6.67
C ASP A 130 -3.48 16.97 -7.77
N ASP A 131 -3.64 15.89 -8.54
CA ASP A 131 -4.65 15.80 -9.61
C ASP A 131 -6.02 15.33 -9.06
N PHE A 132 -6.47 15.92 -7.94
CA PHE A 132 -7.57 15.39 -7.09
C PHE A 132 -8.96 15.39 -7.73
N ASP A 133 -9.24 16.30 -8.66
CA ASP A 133 -10.63 16.67 -9.00
C ASP A 133 -11.38 15.67 -9.91
N ASP A 134 -10.69 14.74 -10.57
CA ASP A 134 -11.30 13.84 -11.58
C ASP A 134 -11.02 12.34 -11.35
N ARG A 135 -10.69 11.98 -10.10
CA ARG A 135 -10.24 10.62 -9.78
C ARG A 135 -11.41 9.69 -9.51
N ASP A 136 -11.50 8.64 -10.32
CA ASP A 136 -12.34 7.48 -10.06
C ASP A 136 -11.47 6.32 -9.54
N PRO A 137 -11.45 6.05 -8.23
CA PRO A 137 -10.72 4.91 -7.65
C PRO A 137 -11.07 3.57 -8.30
N ARG A 138 -12.26 3.46 -8.91
CA ARG A 138 -12.68 2.26 -9.64
C ARG A 138 -11.91 2.11 -10.95
N LYS A 139 -11.53 3.19 -11.63
CA LYS A 139 -10.68 3.14 -12.83
C LYS A 139 -9.29 2.62 -12.47
N SER A 140 -8.66 3.14 -11.41
CA SER A 140 -7.34 2.70 -10.96
C SER A 140 -7.39 1.26 -10.46
N SER A 141 -8.44 0.89 -9.73
CA SER A 141 -8.67 -0.50 -9.32
C SER A 141 -8.81 -1.45 -10.51
N ARG A 142 -9.55 -1.07 -11.56
CA ARG A 142 -9.70 -1.87 -12.79
C ARG A 142 -8.38 -1.99 -13.54
N LEU A 143 -7.63 -0.89 -13.65
CA LEU A 143 -6.31 -0.88 -14.31
C LEU A 143 -5.33 -1.80 -13.58
N LEU A 144 -5.18 -1.65 -12.26
CA LEU A 144 -4.27 -2.48 -11.48
C LEU A 144 -4.63 -3.97 -11.62
N SER A 145 -5.92 -4.30 -11.59
CA SER A 145 -6.39 -5.68 -11.80
C SER A 145 -5.96 -6.19 -13.18
N LYS A 146 -6.12 -5.40 -14.26
CA LYS A 146 -5.67 -5.75 -15.62
C LYS A 146 -4.15 -5.93 -15.70
N LEU A 147 -3.38 -5.04 -15.06
CA LEU A 147 -1.92 -5.13 -15.02
C LEU A 147 -1.46 -6.42 -14.34
N LEU A 148 -2.02 -6.76 -13.18
CA LEU A 148 -1.69 -8.01 -12.48
C LEU A 148 -2.17 -9.25 -13.24
N ALA A 149 -3.33 -9.20 -13.91
CA ALA A 149 -3.81 -10.31 -14.72
C ALA A 149 -2.91 -10.55 -15.94
N ALA A 150 -2.39 -9.49 -16.57
CA ALA A 150 -1.42 -9.64 -17.63
C ALA A 150 -0.05 -10.10 -17.12
N LYS A 151 0.40 -9.56 -15.97
CA LYS A 151 1.71 -9.90 -15.37
C LYS A 151 1.74 -11.31 -14.77
N GLN A 152 0.61 -11.81 -14.27
CA GLN A 152 0.49 -13.09 -13.57
C GLN A 152 1.60 -13.32 -12.55
N PRO A 153 1.80 -12.41 -11.57
CA PRO A 153 2.93 -12.50 -10.64
C PRO A 153 2.78 -13.68 -9.68
N ASP A 154 3.89 -14.28 -9.28
CA ASP A 154 3.89 -15.32 -8.25
C ASP A 154 3.60 -14.69 -6.87
N ILE A 155 4.27 -13.56 -6.60
CA ILE A 155 4.17 -12.80 -5.36
C ILE A 155 3.76 -11.35 -5.65
N VAL A 156 2.83 -10.84 -4.86
CA VAL A 156 2.52 -9.41 -4.80
C VAL A 156 2.90 -8.88 -3.42
N LEU A 157 3.97 -8.07 -3.36
CA LEU A 157 4.39 -7.37 -2.16
C LEU A 157 3.71 -6.00 -2.11
N SER A 158 2.71 -5.85 -1.24
CA SER A 158 1.93 -4.62 -1.16
C SER A 158 2.49 -3.70 -0.08
N CYS A 159 2.97 -2.52 -0.49
CA CYS A 159 3.73 -1.54 0.30
C CYS A 159 2.96 -0.23 0.52
N PHE A 160 1.65 -0.29 0.69
CA PHE A 160 0.82 0.91 0.89
C PHE A 160 -0.27 0.68 1.93
N ARG A 161 -0.66 1.77 2.59
CA ARG A 161 -1.51 1.71 3.79
C ARG A 161 -2.96 1.41 3.44
N ALA A 162 -3.65 0.82 4.40
CA ALA A 162 -5.11 0.91 4.51
C ALA A 162 -5.59 2.38 4.47
N GLY A 163 -6.62 2.59 3.69
CA GLY A 163 -7.34 3.83 3.50
C GLY A 163 -8.73 3.50 2.96
N GLU A 164 -9.55 4.53 2.73
CA GLU A 164 -10.87 4.39 2.11
C GLU A 164 -10.71 4.13 0.60
N HIS A 165 -10.21 2.95 0.26
CA HIS A 165 -10.15 2.48 -1.12
C HIS A 165 -11.19 1.40 -1.33
N GLU A 166 -11.75 1.37 -2.53
CA GLU A 166 -12.76 0.41 -2.93
C GLU A 166 -12.16 -0.65 -3.87
N GLY A 167 -12.94 -1.73 -4.08
CA GLY A 167 -12.62 -2.75 -5.06
C GLY A 167 -11.34 -3.52 -4.78
N PHE A 168 -10.59 -3.79 -5.85
CA PHE A 168 -9.40 -4.65 -5.83
C PHE A 168 -8.23 -4.02 -5.06
N ILE A 169 -8.10 -2.69 -5.06
CA ILE A 169 -7.05 -1.99 -4.30
C ILE A 169 -7.20 -2.28 -2.80
N ARG A 170 -8.43 -2.34 -2.28
CA ARG A 170 -8.70 -2.66 -0.87
C ARG A 170 -8.14 -4.02 -0.46
N LEU A 171 -8.16 -5.01 -1.36
CA LEU A 171 -7.62 -6.35 -1.09
C LEU A 171 -6.09 -6.33 -0.93
N LEU A 172 -5.43 -5.37 -1.58
CA LEU A 172 -3.99 -5.23 -1.58
C LEU A 172 -3.48 -4.32 -0.45
N GLN A 173 -4.35 -3.60 0.25
CA GLN A 173 -3.93 -2.75 1.36
C GLN A 173 -3.25 -3.53 2.49
N HIS A 174 -2.21 -2.93 3.06
CA HIS A 174 -1.53 -3.44 4.24
C HIS A 174 -2.36 -3.16 5.52
N PRO A 175 -2.55 -4.15 6.41
CA PRO A 175 -3.42 -4.04 7.59
C PRO A 175 -2.86 -3.17 8.73
N GLY A 176 -1.59 -2.80 8.68
CA GLY A 176 -0.94 -1.99 9.72
C GLY A 176 0.38 -2.60 10.19
N VAL A 177 1.28 -1.78 10.75
CA VAL A 177 2.66 -2.20 11.08
C VAL A 177 2.64 -3.43 11.98
N GLY A 178 3.37 -4.48 11.57
CA GLY A 178 3.46 -5.75 12.28
C GLY A 178 2.20 -6.61 12.21
N HIS A 179 1.15 -6.20 11.50
CA HIS A 179 0.02 -7.05 11.15
C HIS A 179 0.28 -7.75 9.81
N GLU A 180 -0.16 -9.00 9.71
CA GLU A 180 -0.19 -9.73 8.44
C GLU A 180 -1.63 -10.14 8.16
N SER A 181 -2.10 -9.90 6.95
CA SER A 181 -3.19 -10.69 6.43
C SER A 181 -2.63 -12.09 6.20
N ASN A 182 -3.36 -13.12 6.62
CA ASN A 182 -2.94 -14.51 6.40
C ASN A 182 -2.43 -14.65 4.95
N SER A 183 -1.18 -15.11 4.77
CA SER A 183 -0.56 -15.31 3.46
C SER A 183 -1.37 -16.33 2.66
N ARG A 184 -2.41 -15.84 1.99
CA ARG A 184 -3.34 -16.62 1.22
C ARG A 184 -2.99 -16.48 -0.25
N SER A 185 -3.29 -17.54 -1.00
CA SER A 185 -3.40 -17.44 -2.45
C SER A 185 -4.62 -16.59 -2.78
N TYR A 186 -4.42 -15.52 -3.53
CA TYR A 186 -5.47 -14.63 -4.00
C TYR A 186 -5.85 -15.02 -5.43
N PRO A 187 -7.09 -15.46 -5.66
CA PRO A 187 -7.56 -15.71 -7.01
C PRO A 187 -7.75 -14.37 -7.73
N LEU A 188 -7.23 -14.30 -8.95
CA LEU A 188 -7.43 -13.22 -9.89
C LEU A 188 -8.04 -13.80 -11.16
N GLU A 189 -9.28 -13.39 -11.46
CA GLU A 189 -9.99 -13.81 -12.66
C GLU A 189 -10.40 -12.59 -13.48
N ILE A 190 -9.82 -12.46 -14.68
CA ILE A 190 -10.16 -11.38 -15.62
C ILE A 190 -10.14 -11.93 -17.05
N ARG A 191 -11.27 -11.82 -17.77
CA ARG A 191 -11.37 -12.12 -19.21
C ARG A 191 -10.73 -13.47 -19.57
N ASN A 192 -11.09 -14.53 -18.85
CA ASN A 192 -10.58 -15.91 -19.01
C ASN A 192 -9.14 -16.16 -18.56
N ILE A 193 -8.46 -15.16 -17.99
CA ILE A 193 -7.20 -15.37 -17.27
C ILE A 193 -7.56 -15.74 -15.83
N GLN A 194 -7.27 -16.97 -15.44
CA GLN A 194 -7.35 -17.42 -14.06
C GLN A 194 -5.93 -17.58 -13.52
N HIS A 195 -5.57 -16.73 -12.57
CA HIS A 195 -4.24 -16.73 -11.96
C HIS A 195 -4.34 -16.63 -10.45
N ASN A 196 -3.39 -17.23 -9.76
CA ASN A 196 -3.29 -17.19 -8.31
C ASN A 196 -1.94 -16.59 -7.94
N PHE A 197 -1.96 -15.55 -7.11
CA PHE A 197 -0.73 -14.96 -6.55
C PHE A 197 -0.77 -15.00 -5.03
N LYS A 198 0.39 -15.08 -4.37
CA LYS A 198 0.48 -14.91 -2.92
C LYS A 198 0.75 -13.45 -2.60
N LYS A 199 -0.10 -12.85 -1.76
CA LYS A 199 0.12 -11.49 -1.26
C LYS A 199 1.01 -11.54 -0.02
N ILE A 200 2.02 -10.67 0.00
CA ILE A 200 2.81 -10.36 1.19
C ILE A 200 2.56 -8.90 1.55
N ASP A 201 2.27 -8.67 2.83
CA ASP A 201 2.00 -7.35 3.38
C ASP A 201 3.31 -6.70 3.83
N ALA A 202 3.61 -5.52 3.28
CA ALA A 202 4.64 -4.62 3.79
C ALA A 202 4.08 -3.22 4.06
N PHE A 203 4.61 -2.53 5.07
CA PHE A 203 4.28 -1.11 5.21
C PHE A 203 5.14 -0.28 4.25
N HIS A 204 4.71 0.95 3.98
CA HIS A 204 5.40 1.82 3.04
C HIS A 204 6.86 2.08 3.46
N PRO A 205 7.87 1.93 2.58
CA PRO A 205 9.29 1.98 2.96
C PRO A 205 9.71 3.24 3.73
N MET A 206 9.12 4.38 3.38
CA MET A 206 9.40 5.65 4.06
C MET A 206 9.00 5.66 5.54
N PHE A 207 8.09 4.79 5.98
CA PHE A 207 7.71 4.72 7.40
C PHE A 207 8.91 4.34 8.28
N ALA A 208 9.69 3.33 7.89
CA ALA A 208 10.91 2.97 8.61
C ALA A 208 11.95 4.11 8.55
N SER A 209 12.06 4.81 7.42
CA SER A 209 12.97 5.95 7.29
C SER A 209 12.60 7.15 8.17
N TYR A 210 11.31 7.38 8.43
CA TYR A 210 10.85 8.44 9.34
C TYR A 210 10.99 8.08 10.82
N HIS A 211 11.14 6.79 11.12
CA HIS A 211 11.28 6.27 12.47
C HIS A 211 12.59 5.49 12.59
N ALA A 212 13.68 6.09 12.12
CA ALA A 212 14.99 5.45 12.05
C ALA A 212 15.57 5.11 13.43
N ASP A 213 15.12 5.79 14.49
CA ASP A 213 15.52 5.52 15.88
C ASP A 213 14.92 4.21 16.41
N GLU A 214 13.91 3.66 15.72
CA GLU A 214 13.21 2.43 16.07
C GLU A 214 13.65 1.28 15.16
N ASP A 215 14.75 0.62 15.52
CA ASP A 215 15.33 -0.50 14.75
C ASP A 215 14.31 -1.59 14.37
N CYS A 216 13.28 -1.79 15.21
CA CYS A 216 12.25 -2.80 14.97
C CYS A 216 11.47 -2.57 13.66
N PHE A 217 11.32 -1.32 13.20
CA PHE A 217 10.66 -1.04 11.93
C PHE A 217 11.56 -1.37 10.76
N SER A 218 12.84 -0.97 10.80
CA SER A 218 13.80 -1.34 9.75
C SER A 218 13.91 -2.87 9.62
N GLN A 219 14.09 -3.58 10.74
CA GLN A 219 14.14 -5.04 10.77
C GLN A 219 12.84 -5.68 10.26
N LEU A 220 11.67 -5.15 10.65
CA LEU A 220 10.40 -5.70 10.18
C LEU A 220 10.22 -5.49 8.66
N LEU A 221 10.60 -4.33 8.12
CA LEU A 221 10.51 -4.06 6.69
C LEU A 221 11.42 -4.99 5.90
N GLU A 222 12.64 -5.21 6.38
CA GLU A 222 13.58 -6.17 5.82
C GLU A 222 13.02 -7.60 5.86
N LEU A 223 12.42 -8.00 6.98
CA LEU A 223 11.76 -9.30 7.11
C LEU A 223 10.62 -9.47 6.08
N GLN A 224 9.81 -8.42 5.86
CA GLN A 224 8.69 -8.46 4.91
C GLN A 224 9.19 -8.60 3.45
N PHE A 225 10.27 -7.92 3.08
CA PHE A 225 10.90 -8.11 1.77
C PHE A 225 11.55 -9.49 1.67
N ALA A 226 12.30 -9.92 2.69
CA ALA A 226 12.90 -11.26 2.74
C ALA A 226 11.84 -12.36 2.62
N LYS A 227 10.65 -12.18 3.23
CA LYS A 227 9.49 -13.06 3.06
C LYS A 227 9.03 -13.14 1.62
N ALA A 228 8.88 -12.01 0.94
CA ALA A 228 8.46 -12.00 -0.46
C ALA A 228 9.44 -12.76 -1.37
N PHE A 229 10.74 -12.52 -1.23
CA PHE A 229 11.74 -13.25 -2.01
C PHE A 229 11.83 -14.72 -1.61
N GLY A 230 11.89 -15.01 -0.31
CA GLY A 230 12.00 -16.38 0.16
C GLY A 230 10.78 -17.23 -0.22
N GLU A 231 9.58 -16.66 -0.21
CA GLU A 231 8.36 -17.34 -0.69
C GLU A 231 8.39 -17.56 -2.21
N CYS A 232 8.91 -16.59 -2.98
CA CYS A 232 9.05 -16.71 -4.43
C CYS A 232 10.05 -17.81 -4.83
N TYR A 233 11.12 -17.99 -4.03
CA TYR A 233 12.23 -18.88 -4.34
C TYR A 233 12.28 -20.12 -3.43
N GLY A 234 11.24 -20.39 -2.64
CA GLY A 234 11.11 -21.61 -1.83
C GLY A 234 12.08 -21.71 -0.63
N THR A 235 12.69 -20.61 -0.20
CA THR A 235 13.62 -20.58 0.94
C THR A 235 12.99 -20.05 2.22
N TRP A 236 11.75 -19.55 2.17
CA TRP A 236 11.08 -19.01 3.35
C TRP A 236 10.65 -20.10 4.33
N ARG A 237 11.03 -19.91 5.59
CA ARG A 237 10.53 -20.66 6.73
C ARG A 237 10.18 -19.69 7.85
N GLU A 238 8.95 -19.77 8.34
CA GLU A 238 8.50 -18.95 9.45
C GLU A 238 9.10 -19.47 10.76
N GLU A 239 9.72 -18.58 11.54
CA GLU A 239 10.37 -18.89 12.81
C GLU A 239 9.78 -18.05 13.96
N SER A 240 9.96 -18.49 15.21
CA SER A 240 9.36 -17.84 16.38
C SER A 240 9.82 -16.38 16.54
N TRP A 241 11.09 -16.09 16.30
CA TRP A 241 11.65 -14.74 16.42
C TRP A 241 11.01 -13.76 15.42
N MET A 242 10.54 -14.24 14.26
CA MET A 242 9.86 -13.43 13.27
C MET A 242 8.49 -12.98 13.78
N VAL A 243 7.79 -13.85 14.51
CA VAL A 243 6.52 -13.53 15.20
C VAL A 243 6.77 -12.51 16.31
N GLU A 244 7.83 -12.70 17.09
CA GLU A 244 8.24 -11.75 18.12
C GLU A 244 8.59 -10.37 17.55
N LEU A 245 9.29 -10.32 16.40
CA LEU A 245 9.62 -9.06 15.73
C LEU A 245 8.36 -8.29 15.31
N ARG A 246 7.37 -8.99 14.75
CA ARG A 246 6.06 -8.39 14.42
C ARG A 246 5.34 -7.88 15.66
N GLN A 247 5.36 -8.65 16.75
CA GLN A 247 4.78 -8.23 18.03
C GLN A 247 5.47 -6.99 18.59
N LYS A 248 6.82 -6.96 18.58
CA LYS A 248 7.61 -5.81 19.02
C LYS A 248 7.29 -4.56 18.21
N ALA A 249 7.26 -4.66 16.88
CA ALA A 249 6.92 -3.53 16.01
C ALA A 249 5.48 -3.03 16.25
N ARG A 250 4.52 -3.91 16.53
CA ARG A 250 3.17 -3.51 16.94
C ARG A 250 3.18 -2.73 18.24
N ALA A 251 3.92 -3.20 19.25
CA ALA A 251 4.04 -2.53 20.54
C ALA A 251 4.69 -1.15 20.41
N CYS A 252 5.82 -1.04 19.69
CA CYS A 252 6.46 0.25 19.39
C CYS A 252 5.50 1.19 18.68
N LYS A 253 4.73 0.69 17.69
CA LYS A 253 3.76 1.53 16.97
C LYS A 253 2.62 2.01 17.86
N ALA A 254 2.15 1.18 18.80
CA ALA A 254 1.11 1.55 19.75
C ALA A 254 1.59 2.65 20.72
N GLY A 255 2.79 2.50 21.29
CA GLY A 255 3.37 3.50 22.20
C GLY A 255 3.50 4.89 21.57
N MET A 256 3.88 4.96 20.29
CA MET A 256 3.94 6.23 19.55
C MET A 256 2.58 6.94 19.42
N ASN A 257 1.48 6.19 19.37
CA ASN A 257 0.15 6.78 19.29
C ASN A 257 -0.29 7.29 20.66
N ASP A 258 0.06 6.59 21.74
CA ASP A 258 -0.29 6.98 23.11
C ASP A 258 0.46 8.25 23.55
N GLU A 259 1.75 8.38 23.21
CA GLU A 259 2.54 9.60 23.49
C GLU A 259 1.98 10.85 22.78
N ARG A 260 1.42 10.68 21.58
CA ARG A 260 0.74 11.78 20.88
C ARG A 260 -0.56 12.21 21.55
N VAL A 261 -1.27 11.28 22.19
CA VAL A 261 -2.51 11.57 22.92
C VAL A 261 -2.21 12.24 24.27
N THR A 262 -1.13 11.87 24.95
CA THR A 262 -0.76 12.48 26.23
C THR A 262 -0.08 13.85 26.09
N SER A 263 0.70 14.06 25.03
CA SER A 263 1.30 15.37 24.70
C SER A 263 0.32 16.39 24.12
N SER A 264 -0.91 15.98 23.80
CA SER A 264 -2.01 16.86 23.36
C SER A 264 -3.00 17.20 24.49
N THR A 265 -2.52 17.24 25.74
CA THR A 265 -3.26 17.90 26.83
C THR A 265 -3.22 19.41 26.59
N PRO A 266 -4.36 20.10 26.38
CA PRO A 266 -4.35 21.55 26.26
C PRO A 266 -3.95 22.12 27.61
N ALA A 267 -2.81 22.83 27.65
CA ALA A 267 -2.60 23.81 28.70
C ALA A 267 -3.83 24.72 28.70
N ALA A 268 -4.52 24.79 29.82
CA ALA A 268 -5.58 25.75 30.05
C ALA A 268 -4.97 27.15 29.97
N SER A 269 -4.90 27.71 28.76
CA SER A 269 -4.45 29.07 28.50
C SER A 269 -5.61 29.87 27.92
N SER A 270 -6.32 30.56 28.81
CA SER A 270 -6.74 31.96 28.69
C SER A 270 -7.39 32.47 27.38
N ASN A 271 -8.02 31.64 26.56
CA ASN A 271 -8.70 32.08 25.33
C ASN A 271 -10.23 31.88 25.33
N ASP A 272 -10.80 31.20 26.33
CA ASP A 272 -12.25 30.94 26.39
C ASP A 272 -13.09 32.21 26.57
N HIS A 273 -12.49 33.29 27.09
CA HIS A 273 -13.18 34.56 27.24
C HIS A 273 -13.37 35.34 25.92
N GLN A 274 -12.49 35.14 24.93
CA GLN A 274 -12.60 35.82 23.63
C GLN A 274 -13.55 35.12 22.66
N VAL A 275 -13.66 33.79 22.74
CA VAL A 275 -14.60 33.02 21.88
C VAL A 275 -16.06 33.22 22.31
N GLN A 276 -16.33 33.38 23.61
CA GLN A 276 -17.67 33.72 24.10
C GLN A 276 -18.11 35.16 23.75
N GLN A 277 -17.18 36.10 23.64
CA GLN A 277 -17.48 37.47 23.18
C GLN A 277 -17.77 37.55 21.66
N LEU A 278 -17.12 36.73 20.83
CA LEU A 278 -17.40 36.69 19.39
C LEU A 278 -18.74 36.02 19.07
N ALA A 279 -19.09 34.95 19.80
CA ALA A 279 -20.34 34.21 19.59
C ALA A 279 -21.59 35.06 19.93
N SER A 280 -21.49 35.97 20.90
CA SER A 280 -22.56 36.91 21.27
C SER A 280 -22.71 38.08 20.29
N GLN A 281 -21.66 38.44 19.55
CA GLN A 281 -21.74 39.45 18.48
C GLN A 281 -22.37 38.89 17.19
N ILE A 282 -22.11 37.62 16.86
CA ILE A 282 -22.66 36.98 15.65
C ILE A 282 -24.17 36.71 15.77
N ALA A 283 -24.66 36.41 16.98
CA ALA A 283 -26.08 36.18 17.23
C ALA A 283 -26.98 37.42 17.01
N ASN A 284 -26.41 38.64 17.00
CA ASN A 284 -27.15 39.88 16.82
C ASN A 284 -27.17 40.40 15.35
N MET A 285 -26.53 39.70 14.41
CA MET A 285 -26.37 40.17 13.03
C MET A 285 -27.14 39.37 11.96
N SER A 286 -28.07 38.48 12.32
CA SER A 286 -28.82 37.71 11.32
C SER A 286 -30.32 37.61 11.62
N LEU A 287 -30.98 38.76 11.54
CA LEU A 287 -32.38 38.87 11.17
C LEU A 287 -32.45 39.72 9.89
N SER A 288 -32.29 39.09 8.73
CA SER A 288 -33.07 39.42 7.53
C SER A 288 -32.71 38.52 6.35
N ASN A 289 -33.78 37.93 5.82
CA ASN A 289 -34.00 37.50 4.44
C ASN A 289 -33.59 36.09 4.03
N ALA A 290 -34.62 35.39 3.58
CA ALA A 290 -34.71 33.97 3.29
C ALA A 290 -35.04 33.75 1.80
N THR A 291 -34.43 32.70 1.20
CA THR A 291 -34.92 31.77 0.14
C THR A 291 -35.42 32.32 -1.23
N PRO A 292 -35.65 31.49 -2.29
CA PRO A 292 -35.37 30.05 -2.52
C PRO A 292 -34.87 29.58 -3.93
N ALA A 293 -34.32 28.36 -3.95
CA ALA A 293 -34.45 27.20 -4.88
C ALA A 293 -34.62 27.30 -6.44
N SER A 294 -33.88 26.43 -7.17
CA SER A 294 -34.32 25.60 -8.34
C SER A 294 -33.19 24.62 -8.75
N ARG A 295 -33.35 23.28 -8.70
CA ARG A 295 -33.91 22.27 -9.65
C ARG A 295 -33.04 21.85 -10.86
N LEU A 296 -32.53 20.61 -10.77
CA LEU A 296 -32.52 19.46 -11.73
C LEU A 296 -31.93 19.55 -13.16
N THR A 297 -31.02 18.61 -13.46
CA THR A 297 -31.00 17.57 -14.55
C THR A 297 -29.52 17.09 -14.67
N GLY A 298 -29.12 15.83 -14.86
CA GLY A 298 -29.73 14.63 -15.42
C GLY A 298 -28.86 14.15 -16.59
N ILE A 299 -27.82 13.33 -16.36
CA ILE A 299 -27.06 12.66 -17.44
C ILE A 299 -26.76 11.21 -17.03
N THR A 300 -27.32 10.29 -17.80
CA THR A 300 -27.12 8.84 -17.77
C THR A 300 -25.88 8.50 -18.61
N ILE A 301 -24.95 7.69 -18.08
CA ILE A 301 -23.86 7.09 -18.86
C ILE A 301 -23.93 5.57 -18.68
N GLY A 302 -23.91 4.88 -19.82
CA GLY A 302 -24.13 3.44 -19.96
C GLY A 302 -23.16 2.56 -19.16
N ALA A 303 -23.73 1.49 -18.61
CA ALA A 303 -23.00 0.40 -17.99
C ALA A 303 -22.56 -0.59 -19.05
N ASP A 304 -21.25 -0.66 -19.30
CA ASP A 304 -20.64 -1.85 -19.91
C ASP A 304 -20.09 -2.74 -18.77
N ASP A 305 -20.66 -3.93 -18.71
CA ASP A 305 -20.43 -4.96 -17.70
C ASP A 305 -19.01 -5.52 -17.72
N LEU A 306 -18.31 -5.36 -16.61
CA LEU A 306 -17.15 -6.17 -16.21
C LEU A 306 -17.42 -6.69 -14.81
N ALA A 307 -17.94 -7.91 -14.72
CA ALA A 307 -18.11 -8.61 -13.45
C ALA A 307 -16.73 -9.05 -12.95
N LEU A 308 -16.12 -8.25 -12.08
CA LEU A 308 -15.03 -8.71 -11.22
C LEU A 308 -15.64 -9.69 -10.22
N HIS A 309 -15.55 -11.01 -10.47
CA HIS A 309 -16.08 -12.00 -9.54
C HIS A 309 -15.12 -12.16 -8.36
N ILE A 310 -15.27 -11.31 -7.34
CA ILE A 310 -14.68 -11.55 -6.02
C ILE A 310 -15.59 -12.57 -5.31
N PRO A 311 -15.13 -13.78 -4.98
CA PRO A 311 -15.99 -14.78 -4.35
C PRO A 311 -16.62 -14.23 -3.05
N GLN A 312 -17.94 -14.36 -2.88
CA GLN A 312 -18.72 -13.78 -1.76
C GLN A 312 -18.12 -14.04 -0.36
N ARG A 313 -17.44 -15.18 -0.17
CA ARG A 313 -16.72 -15.53 1.08
C ARG A 313 -15.63 -14.52 1.50
N PHE A 314 -15.18 -13.65 0.60
CA PHE A 314 -14.23 -12.57 0.90
C PHE A 314 -14.91 -11.25 1.27
N ILE A 315 -16.19 -11.05 0.90
CA ILE A 315 -16.96 -9.83 1.19
C ILE A 315 -17.52 -9.88 2.63
N GLU A 316 -17.82 -11.07 3.15
CA GLU A 316 -18.50 -11.23 4.45
C GLU A 316 -17.63 -10.96 5.70
N ARG A 317 -16.30 -10.81 5.57
CA ARG A 317 -15.40 -10.48 6.70
C ARG A 317 -15.05 -9.00 6.84
N ALA A 318 -15.68 -8.12 6.04
CA ALA A 318 -15.37 -6.70 6.01
C ALA A 318 -16.48 -5.81 6.62
N ARG A 319 -17.29 -6.35 7.56
CA ARG A 319 -18.21 -5.52 8.36
C ARG A 319 -17.40 -4.73 9.39
N PRO A 320 -17.60 -3.42 9.54
CA PRO A 320 -17.07 -2.69 10.68
C PRO A 320 -17.62 -3.31 11.97
N MET A 321 -16.76 -3.49 12.97
CA MET A 321 -17.19 -3.73 14.35
C MET A 321 -18.12 -2.58 14.75
N GLN A 322 -19.43 -2.84 14.77
CA GLN A 322 -20.36 -1.99 15.50
C GLN A 322 -20.00 -2.11 16.97
N CYS A 323 -19.54 -1.01 17.57
CA CYS A 323 -19.42 -0.88 19.02
C CYS A 323 -20.76 -1.23 19.65
N ARG A 324 -20.82 -2.37 20.34
CA ARG A 324 -21.91 -2.71 21.24
C ARG A 324 -21.89 -1.71 22.39
N THR A 325 -22.85 -0.79 22.41
CA THR A 325 -23.24 -0.08 23.63
C THR A 325 -23.91 -1.08 24.57
N GLY A 326 -23.28 -1.34 25.71
CA GLY A 326 -23.86 -2.12 26.79
C GLY A 326 -24.99 -1.35 27.52
N PRO A 327 -25.82 -2.07 28.30
CA PRO A 327 -27.08 -1.53 28.83
C PRO A 327 -26.88 -0.57 30.00
N ARG A 328 -27.69 0.50 30.01
CA ARG A 328 -27.88 1.39 31.16
C ARG A 328 -28.65 0.65 32.26
N THR A 329 -28.01 0.43 33.40
CA THR A 329 -28.66 0.02 34.65
C THR A 329 -29.42 1.22 35.22
N VAL A 330 -30.71 1.00 35.47
CA VAL A 330 -31.60 1.91 36.20
C VAL A 330 -31.23 1.85 37.69
N LEU A 331 -30.85 2.99 38.27
CA LEU A 331 -30.76 3.14 39.73
C LEU A 331 -32.06 3.78 40.21
N GLY A 332 -32.84 3.02 40.98
CA GLY A 332 -33.99 3.51 41.72
C GLY A 332 -33.55 4.42 42.86
N VAL A 333 -34.24 5.54 43.00
CA VAL A 333 -34.19 6.43 44.15
C VAL A 333 -35.13 5.86 45.22
N ARG A 334 -34.62 5.67 46.44
CA ARG A 334 -35.42 5.59 47.67
C ARG A 334 -35.32 6.95 48.36
N ILE A 335 -36.43 7.66 48.49
CA ILE A 335 -36.96 8.19 49.75
C ILE A 335 -38.45 7.95 49.71
#